data_AF-A0A6C0CW86-F1
#
_entry.id   AF-A0A6C0CW86-F1
#
_cell.length_a   1.000
_cell.length_b   1.000
_cell.length_c   1.000
_cell.angle_alpha   90.00
_cell.angle_beta   90.00
_cell.angle_gamma   90.00
#
_symmetry.space_group_name_H-M   'P 1'
#
loop_
_entity.id
_entity.type
_entity.pdbx_description
1 polymer ?
#
loop_
_entity_poly.entity_id
_entity_poly.type
_entity_poly.pdbx_seq_one_letter_code
_entity_poly.pdbx_strand_id
1 'polypeptide(L)'
;MFKIKSKKPRESYISKFKNVICPLLSFFFIALIILYIKFKNTFTSFDKGLFYITMLSQLLTLYSCFVKWSPNILMYTHYLFVIMLYIVLFSENTSLLSYYLCVVISIIIGWKLNNNVCVFDKLNWDVEIMGYKIQNTRNRSALMIYILLLGYPLKIFYSMK
;
A
#
# COMPACT_ATOMS: atom_id res chain seq x y z
N MET A 1 10.86 -26.65 0.14
CA MET A 1 9.42 -26.36 0.39
C MET A 1 9.26 -24.88 0.76
N PHE A 2 8.41 -24.15 0.04
CA PHE A 2 8.08 -22.75 0.34
C PHE A 2 6.78 -22.71 1.12
N LYS A 3 6.77 -22.07 2.29
CA LYS A 3 5.59 -21.93 3.16
C LYS A 3 5.45 -20.47 3.58
N ILE A 4 4.28 -19.87 3.34
CA ILE A 4 3.94 -18.56 3.90
C ILE A 4 3.08 -18.80 5.14
N LYS A 5 3.57 -18.38 6.30
CA LYS A 5 2.82 -18.34 7.55
C LYS A 5 2.29 -16.93 7.74
N SER A 6 1.04 -16.70 7.33
CA SER A 6 0.35 -15.45 7.65
C SER A 6 -0.34 -15.57 9.01
N LYS A 7 -0.01 -14.64 9.91
CA LYS A 7 -0.81 -14.44 11.12
C LYS A 7 -1.85 -13.38 10.79
N LYS A 8 -3.13 -13.71 11.00
CA LYS A 8 -4.20 -12.74 10.81
C LYS A 8 -4.02 -11.57 11.78
N PRO A 9 -4.06 -10.31 11.33
CA PRO A 9 -4.10 -9.16 12.21
C PRO A 9 -5.35 -9.21 13.08
N ARG A 10 -5.29 -8.57 14.26
CA ARG A 10 -6.38 -8.63 15.21
C ARG A 10 -7.54 -7.77 14.69
N GLU A 11 -8.66 -8.38 14.36
CA GLU A 11 -9.86 -7.65 13.88
C GLU A 11 -10.30 -6.56 14.89
N SER A 12 -10.14 -6.83 16.18
CA SER A 12 -10.41 -5.88 17.27
C SER A 12 -9.46 -4.68 17.27
N TYR A 13 -8.25 -4.79 16.73
CA TYR A 13 -7.33 -3.67 16.55
C TYR A 13 -7.77 -2.81 15.37
N ILE A 14 -7.97 -3.41 14.19
CA ILE A 14 -8.37 -2.69 12.97
C ILE A 14 -9.70 -1.95 13.18
N SER A 15 -10.65 -2.57 13.89
CA SER A 15 -11.95 -1.97 14.18
C SER A 15 -11.86 -0.69 15.02
N LYS A 16 -10.85 -0.55 15.90
CA LYS A 16 -10.62 0.69 16.67
C LYS A 16 -10.23 1.86 15.77
N PHE A 17 -9.56 1.58 14.66
CA PHE A 17 -9.07 2.59 13.72
C PHE A 17 -10.00 2.83 12.53
N LYS A 18 -11.19 2.23 12.50
CA LYS A 18 -12.17 2.39 11.40
C LYS A 18 -12.35 3.87 11.00
N ASN A 19 -12.55 4.75 11.98
CA ASN A 19 -12.80 6.18 11.76
C ASN A 19 -11.58 6.97 11.24
N VAL A 20 -10.39 6.37 11.26
CA VAL A 20 -9.17 6.94 10.69
C VAL A 20 -8.88 6.31 9.32
N ILE A 21 -9.01 4.98 9.23
CA ILE A 21 -8.75 4.22 8.02
C ILE A 21 -9.69 4.63 6.89
N CYS A 22 -11.00 4.64 7.13
CA CYS A 22 -11.96 4.86 6.05
C CYS A 22 -11.82 6.25 5.40
N PRO A 23 -11.69 7.36 6.15
CA PRO A 23 -11.46 8.68 5.54
C PRO A 23 -10.12 8.78 4.79
N LEU A 24 -9.04 8.19 5.34
CA LEU A 24 -7.73 8.20 4.69
C LEU A 24 -7.77 7.49 3.33
N LEU A 25 -8.46 6.34 3.26
CA LEU A 25 -8.66 5.61 2.01
C LEU A 25 -9.48 6.41 1.00
N SER A 26 -10.55 7.06 1.44
CA SER A 26 -11.36 7.93 0.57
C SER A 26 -10.55 9.07 -0.02
N PHE A 27 -9.68 9.71 0.78
CA PHE A 27 -8.80 10.76 0.31
C PHE A 27 -7.88 10.27 -0.83
N PHE A 28 -7.23 9.13 -0.64
CA PHE A 28 -6.34 8.56 -1.67
C PHE A 28 -7.07 8.06 -2.89
N PHE A 29 -8.30 7.58 -2.75
CA PHE A 29 -9.16 7.19 -3.86
C PHE A 29 -9.53 8.39 -4.73
N ILE A 30 -9.95 9.50 -4.11
CA ILE A 30 -10.26 10.75 -4.83
C ILE A 30 -9.02 11.27 -5.54
N ALA A 31 -7.87 11.30 -4.87
CA ALA A 31 -6.60 11.72 -5.46
C ALA A 31 -6.19 10.85 -6.67
N LEU A 32 -6.43 9.53 -6.60
CA LEU A 32 -6.18 8.61 -7.71
C LEU A 32 -7.07 8.88 -8.92
N ILE A 33 -8.35 9.18 -8.69
CA ILE A 33 -9.29 9.57 -9.76
C ILE A 33 -8.85 10.87 -10.43
N ILE A 34 -8.51 11.89 -9.64
CA ILE A 34 -8.02 13.18 -10.16
C ILE A 34 -6.78 12.97 -11.02
N LEU A 35 -5.84 12.15 -10.54
CA LEU A 35 -4.63 11.81 -11.28
C LEU A 35 -4.96 11.17 -12.62
N TYR A 36 -5.87 10.20 -12.65
CA TYR A 36 -6.28 9.56 -13.89
C TYR A 36 -6.96 10.53 -14.85
N ILE A 37 -7.90 11.35 -14.39
CA ILE A 37 -8.58 12.32 -15.25
C ILE A 37 -7.57 13.26 -15.90
N LYS A 38 -6.58 13.74 -15.14
CA LYS A 38 -5.59 14.72 -15.61
C LYS A 38 -4.48 14.10 -16.47
N PHE A 39 -4.06 12.87 -16.17
CA PHE A 39 -2.84 12.27 -16.73
C PHE A 39 -3.05 10.95 -17.49
N LYS A 40 -4.28 10.45 -17.67
CA LYS A 40 -4.54 9.17 -18.37
C LYS A 40 -3.92 9.07 -19.77
N ASN A 41 -3.74 10.19 -20.46
CA ASN A 41 -3.17 10.22 -21.80
C ASN A 41 -1.65 9.98 -21.80
N THR A 42 -0.97 10.18 -20.66
CA THR A 42 0.47 9.92 -20.50
C THR A 42 0.76 8.51 -20.00
N PHE A 43 -0.28 7.69 -19.77
CA PHE A 43 -0.13 6.35 -19.23
C PHE A 43 0.17 5.34 -20.33
N THR A 44 1.22 4.56 -20.13
CA THR A 44 1.50 3.35 -20.91
C THR A 44 0.45 2.28 -20.63
N SER A 45 0.42 1.20 -21.42
CA SER A 45 -0.45 0.04 -21.14
C SER A 45 -0.15 -0.58 -19.77
N PHE A 46 1.13 -0.56 -19.35
CA PHE A 46 1.53 -1.01 -18.02
C PHE A 46 0.93 -0.12 -16.92
N ASP A 47 1.04 1.21 -17.06
CA ASP A 47 0.49 2.16 -16.08
C ASP A 47 -1.03 2.06 -15.96
N LYS A 48 -1.73 1.85 -17.09
CA LYS A 48 -3.17 1.60 -17.10
C LYS A 48 -3.51 0.31 -16.35
N GLY A 49 -2.73 -0.75 -16.55
CA GLY A 49 -2.84 -2.00 -15.79
C GLY A 49 -2.70 -1.77 -14.29
N LEU A 50 -1.65 -1.08 -13.86
CA LEU A 50 -1.43 -0.71 -12.46
C LEU A 50 -2.59 0.12 -11.91
N PHE A 51 -3.07 1.10 -12.67
CA PHE A 51 -4.20 1.93 -12.29
C PHE A 51 -5.47 1.10 -12.08
N TYR A 52 -5.85 0.22 -13.03
CA TYR A 52 -7.04 -0.61 -12.89
C TYR A 52 -6.99 -1.56 -11.70
N ILE A 53 -5.83 -2.19 -11.46
CA ILE A 53 -5.61 -3.04 -10.28
C ILE A 53 -5.78 -2.21 -8.99
N THR A 54 -5.19 -1.02 -8.96
CA THR A 54 -5.28 -0.10 -7.81
C THR A 54 -6.72 0.35 -7.57
N MET A 55 -7.43 0.73 -8.63
CA MET A 55 -8.83 1.15 -8.56
C MET A 55 -9.73 0.04 -8.03
N LEU A 56 -9.58 -1.18 -8.56
CA LEU A 56 -10.35 -2.33 -8.08
C LEU A 56 -10.08 -2.61 -6.60
N SER A 57 -8.81 -2.59 -6.19
CA SER A 57 -8.42 -2.75 -4.79
C SER A 57 -9.03 -1.68 -3.89
N GLN A 58 -8.99 -0.41 -4.31
CA GLN A 58 -9.60 0.70 -3.57
C GLN A 58 -11.11 0.56 -3.47
N LEU A 59 -11.81 0.19 -4.55
CA LEU A 59 -13.26 -0.05 -4.53
C LEU A 59 -13.65 -1.15 -3.54
N LEU A 60 -12.93 -2.28 -3.55
CA LEU A 60 -13.14 -3.36 -2.58
C LEU A 60 -12.89 -2.90 -1.14
N THR A 61 -11.87 -2.07 -0.94
CA THR A 61 -11.52 -1.53 0.38
C THR A 61 -12.59 -0.55 0.88
N LEU A 62 -13.07 0.36 0.03
CA LEU A 62 -14.13 1.32 0.33
C LEU A 62 -15.47 0.61 0.61
N TYR A 63 -15.82 -0.38 -0.22
CA TYR A 63 -16.99 -1.23 0.03
C TYR A 63 -16.90 -1.89 1.41
N SER A 64 -15.72 -2.44 1.74
CA SER A 64 -15.46 -3.09 3.02
C SER A 64 -15.40 -2.12 4.21
N CYS A 65 -15.26 -0.81 3.96
CA CYS A 65 -15.23 0.21 5.00
C CYS A 65 -16.63 0.77 5.28
N PHE A 66 -17.34 1.18 4.22
CA PHE A 66 -18.54 1.99 4.29
C PHE A 66 -19.83 1.20 4.06
N VAL A 67 -19.81 0.15 3.23
CA VAL A 67 -21.02 -0.62 2.90
C VAL A 67 -21.14 -1.82 3.85
N LYS A 68 -20.10 -2.65 3.90
CA LYS A 68 -20.08 -3.85 4.75
C LYS A 68 -18.74 -3.97 5.45
N TRP A 69 -18.69 -3.56 6.71
CA TRP A 69 -17.48 -3.65 7.53
C TRP A 69 -16.89 -5.06 7.49
N SER A 70 -15.75 -5.21 6.83
CA SER A 70 -15.08 -6.50 6.65
C SER A 70 -13.57 -6.36 6.82
N PRO A 71 -13.06 -6.54 8.06
CA PRO A 71 -11.63 -6.48 8.35
C PRO A 71 -10.79 -7.45 7.51
N ASN A 72 -11.37 -8.60 7.14
CA ASN A 72 -10.70 -9.61 6.33
C ASN A 72 -10.44 -9.13 4.89
N ILE A 73 -11.42 -8.47 4.24
CA ILE A 73 -11.21 -7.93 2.89
C ILE A 73 -10.22 -6.76 2.94
N LEU A 74 -10.38 -5.88 3.94
CA LEU A 74 -9.48 -4.77 4.19
C LEU A 74 -8.02 -5.22 4.35
N MET A 75 -7.82 -6.38 5.00
CA MET A 75 -6.51 -7.01 5.13
C MET A 75 -5.98 -7.45 3.76
N TYR A 76 -6.73 -8.23 2.99
CA TYR A 76 -6.25 -8.72 1.68
C TYR A 76 -5.90 -7.58 0.73
N THR A 77 -6.72 -6.52 0.69
CA THR A 77 -6.43 -5.34 -0.12
C THR A 77 -5.21 -4.58 0.40
N HIS A 78 -4.96 -4.56 1.71
CA HIS A 78 -3.73 -4.01 2.28
C HIS A 78 -2.48 -4.80 1.87
N TYR A 79 -2.52 -6.14 1.86
CA TYR A 79 -1.42 -6.98 1.35
C TYR A 79 -1.12 -6.67 -0.12
N LEU A 80 -2.16 -6.65 -0.96
CA LEU A 80 -2.03 -6.29 -2.37
C LEU A 80 -1.43 -4.89 -2.54
N PHE A 81 -1.91 -3.93 -1.77
CA PHE A 81 -1.43 -2.56 -1.78
C PHE A 81 0.07 -2.46 -1.45
N VAL A 82 0.56 -3.19 -0.44
CA VAL A 82 2.00 -3.20 -0.12
C VAL A 82 2.83 -3.74 -1.28
N ILE A 83 2.38 -4.79 -1.96
CA ILE A 83 3.06 -5.31 -3.17
C ILE A 83 3.07 -4.24 -4.28
N MET A 84 1.94 -3.57 -4.47
CA MET A 84 1.80 -2.52 -5.49
C MET A 84 2.78 -1.36 -5.27
N LEU A 85 3.12 -1.01 -4.02
CA LEU A 85 4.14 0.01 -3.73
C LEU A 85 5.51 -0.33 -4.35
N TYR A 86 5.83 -1.61 -4.53
CA TYR A 86 7.09 -2.00 -5.18
C TYR A 86 6.94 -2.11 -6.69
N ILE A 87 5.83 -2.68 -7.17
CA ILE A 87 5.62 -2.87 -8.61
C ILE A 87 5.54 -1.52 -9.34
N VAL A 88 4.96 -0.49 -8.72
CA VAL A 88 4.85 0.84 -9.33
C VAL A 88 6.21 1.47 -9.63
N LEU A 89 7.29 1.08 -8.93
CA LEU A 89 8.64 1.59 -9.24
C LEU A 89 9.12 1.22 -10.65
N PHE A 90 8.50 0.24 -11.31
CA PHE A 90 8.78 -0.07 -12.71
C PHE A 90 8.07 0.87 -13.70
N SER A 91 7.13 1.69 -13.24
CA SER A 91 6.51 2.73 -14.07
C SER A 91 7.52 3.82 -14.42
N GLU A 92 7.40 4.36 -15.63
CA GLU A 92 8.14 5.55 -16.05
C GLU A 92 7.32 6.84 -15.87
N ASN A 93 6.04 6.72 -15.56
CA ASN A 93 5.14 7.86 -15.44
C ASN A 93 5.39 8.61 -14.12
N THR A 94 6.02 9.77 -14.22
CA THR A 94 6.40 10.61 -13.07
C THR A 94 5.21 11.04 -12.21
N SER A 95 4.04 11.30 -12.82
CA SER A 95 2.81 11.64 -12.08
C SER A 95 2.33 10.46 -11.23
N LEU A 96 2.29 9.25 -11.79
CA LEU A 96 1.91 8.04 -11.06
C LEU A 96 2.90 7.75 -9.92
N LEU A 97 4.21 7.83 -10.20
CA LEU A 97 5.26 7.67 -9.19
C LEU A 97 5.12 8.70 -8.06
N SER A 98 4.82 9.96 -8.39
CA SER A 98 4.64 11.04 -7.40
C SER A 98 3.42 10.81 -6.50
N TYR A 99 2.31 10.31 -7.04
CA TYR A 99 1.15 9.93 -6.22
C TYR A 99 1.52 8.85 -5.21
N TYR A 100 2.23 7.82 -5.66
CA TYR A 100 2.65 6.74 -4.78
C TYR A 100 3.72 7.17 -3.75
N LEU A 101 4.58 8.13 -4.09
CA LEU A 101 5.46 8.77 -3.12
C LEU A 101 4.67 9.49 -2.02
N CYS A 102 3.65 10.28 -2.38
CA CYS A 102 2.77 10.93 -1.40
C CYS A 102 2.09 9.90 -0.48
N VAL A 103 1.63 8.78 -1.05
CA VAL A 103 1.07 7.67 -0.29
C VAL A 103 2.08 7.10 0.70
N VAL A 104 3.32 6.82 0.29
CA VAL A 104 4.38 6.32 1.17
C VAL A 104 4.69 7.30 2.30
N ILE A 105 4.77 8.60 2.00
CA ILE A 105 4.98 9.65 3.01
C ILE A 105 3.85 9.65 4.04
N SER A 106 2.59 9.59 3.59
CA SER A 106 1.45 9.52 4.50
C SER A 106 1.41 8.27 5.36
N ILE A 107 1.88 7.11 4.85
CA ILE A 107 2.05 5.89 5.67
C ILE A 107 3.04 6.14 6.80
N ILE A 108 4.19 6.76 6.51
CA ILE A 108 5.22 7.05 7.51
C ILE A 108 4.69 8.03 8.57
N ILE A 109 4.00 9.09 8.15
CA ILE A 109 3.37 10.04 9.07
C ILE A 109 2.33 9.32 9.94
N GLY A 110 1.44 8.53 9.33
CA GLY A 110 0.43 7.76 10.05
C GLY A 110 1.04 6.78 11.07
N TRP A 111 2.15 6.13 10.73
CA TRP A 111 2.90 5.29 11.66
C TRP A 111 3.46 6.09 12.83
N LYS A 112 4.09 7.24 12.56
CA LYS A 112 4.67 8.10 13.60
C LYS A 112 3.60 8.58 14.58
N LEU A 113 2.43 8.99 14.07
CA LEU A 113 1.29 9.43 14.89
C LEU A 113 0.68 8.27 15.70
N ASN A 114 0.79 7.03 15.24
CA ASN A 114 0.27 5.84 15.91
C ASN A 114 1.39 5.04 16.63
N ASN A 115 2.29 5.72 17.35
CA ASN A 115 3.36 5.10 18.15
C ASN A 115 4.28 4.14 17.37
N ASN A 116 4.58 4.48 16.10
CA ASN A 116 5.31 3.67 15.12
C ASN A 116 4.61 2.32 14.79
N VAL A 117 3.29 2.23 14.88
CA VAL A 117 2.49 1.03 14.56
C VAL A 117 1.59 1.31 13.36
N CYS A 118 1.48 0.34 12.46
CA CYS A 118 0.57 0.45 11.33
C CYS A 118 -0.89 0.47 11.80
N VAL A 119 -1.69 1.38 11.22
CA VAL A 119 -3.12 1.52 11.49
C VAL A 119 -3.89 0.24 11.09
N PHE A 120 -3.38 -0.53 10.13
CA PHE A 120 -3.89 -1.83 9.70
C PHE A 120 -3.33 -3.03 10.50
N ASP A 121 -2.76 -2.80 11.68
CA ASP A 121 -2.01 -3.78 12.51
C ASP A 121 -0.74 -4.31 11.81
N LYS A 122 0.04 -5.15 12.50
CA LYS A 122 1.24 -5.78 11.93
C LYS A 122 0.85 -6.78 10.85
N LEU A 123 1.20 -6.44 9.62
CA LEU A 123 1.33 -7.37 8.51
C LEU A 123 2.36 -8.46 8.88
N ASN A 124 1.97 -9.74 8.89
CA ASN A 124 2.86 -10.85 9.26
C ASN A 124 3.08 -11.75 8.04
N TRP A 125 4.24 -11.61 7.41
CA TRP A 125 4.62 -12.31 6.17
C TRP A 125 5.80 -13.22 6.51
N ASP A 126 5.60 -14.14 7.45
CA ASP A 126 6.68 -15.06 7.82
C ASP A 126 6.83 -16.09 6.70
N VAL A 127 7.99 -16.08 6.04
CA VAL A 127 8.27 -16.98 4.92
C VAL A 127 9.26 -18.04 5.38
N GLU A 128 8.98 -19.29 5.06
CA GLU A 128 9.88 -20.41 5.31
C GLU A 128 10.36 -20.96 3.96
N ILE A 129 11.66 -20.83 3.69
CA ILE A 129 12.31 -21.31 2.46
C ILE A 129 13.34 -22.36 2.84
N MET A 130 13.14 -23.62 2.41
CA MET A 130 14.08 -24.72 2.66
C MET A 130 14.50 -24.86 4.14
N GLY A 131 13.55 -24.64 5.08
CA GLY A 131 13.80 -24.72 6.52
C GLY A 131 14.27 -23.41 7.17
N TYR A 132 14.69 -22.41 6.39
CA TYR A 132 15.04 -21.08 6.90
C TYR A 132 13.78 -20.23 7.09
N LYS A 133 13.54 -19.78 8.34
CA LYS A 133 12.42 -18.91 8.70
C LYS A 133 12.82 -17.44 8.60
N ILE A 134 12.27 -16.76 7.61
CA ILE A 134 12.34 -15.32 7.43
C ILE A 134 11.14 -14.72 8.17
N GLN A 135 11.37 -14.19 9.37
CA GLN A 135 10.33 -13.51 10.13
C GLN A 135 10.20 -12.03 9.74
N ASN A 136 8.96 -11.53 9.69
CA ASN A 136 8.70 -10.11 9.51
C ASN A 136 8.73 -9.39 10.85
N THR A 137 9.90 -8.84 11.21
CA THR A 137 10.05 -8.01 12.41
C THR A 137 9.67 -6.56 12.13
N ARG A 138 9.35 -5.79 13.18
CA ARG A 138 9.04 -4.36 13.07
C ARG A 138 10.14 -3.58 12.35
N ASN A 139 11.40 -3.88 12.67
CA ASN A 139 12.56 -3.23 12.07
C ASN A 139 12.65 -3.54 10.57
N ARG A 140 12.33 -4.77 10.16
CA ARG A 140 12.34 -5.17 8.74
C ARG A 140 11.23 -4.48 7.96
N SER A 141 10.01 -4.44 8.51
CA SER A 141 8.89 -3.69 7.92
C SER A 141 9.22 -2.20 7.79
N ALA A 142 9.87 -1.61 8.80
CA ALA A 142 10.32 -0.22 8.74
C ALA A 142 11.36 0.00 7.64
N LEU A 143 12.40 -0.84 7.59
CA LEU A 143 13.43 -0.79 6.56
C LEU A 143 12.83 -0.86 5.14
N MET A 144 11.89 -1.77 4.93
CA MET A 144 11.17 -1.94 3.66
C MET A 144 10.46 -0.64 3.22
N ILE A 145 9.73 0.02 4.11
CA ILE A 145 9.09 1.30 3.81
C ILE A 145 10.12 2.43 3.60
N TYR A 146 11.22 2.45 4.36
CA TYR A 146 12.28 3.44 4.17
C TYR A 146 13.02 3.27 2.84
N ILE A 147 13.17 2.04 2.34
CA ILE A 147 13.70 1.78 1.00
C ILE A 147 12.79 2.42 -0.05
N LEU A 148 11.47 2.33 0.08
CA LEU A 148 10.53 3.00 -0.83
C LEU A 148 10.67 4.53 -0.76
N LEU A 149 10.85 5.10 0.44
CA LEU A 149 11.04 6.54 0.61
C LEU A 149 12.25 7.07 -0.18
N LEU A 150 13.31 6.27 -0.34
CA LEU A 150 14.47 6.61 -1.16
C LEU A 150 14.28 6.24 -2.64
N GLY A 151 13.66 5.07 -2.90
CA GLY A 151 13.48 4.54 -4.25
C GLY A 151 12.58 5.40 -5.13
N TYR A 152 11.48 5.92 -4.59
CA TYR A 152 10.55 6.75 -5.35
C TYR A 152 11.18 8.07 -5.85
N PRO A 153 11.80 8.91 -5.01
CA PRO A 153 12.48 10.13 -5.47
C PRO A 153 13.57 9.84 -6.51
N LEU A 154 14.38 8.79 -6.29
CA LEU A 154 15.42 8.39 -7.25
C LEU A 154 14.83 8.00 -8.60
N LYS A 155 13.75 7.21 -8.59
CA LYS A 155 13.07 6.79 -9.82
C LYS A 155 12.42 7.98 -10.53
N ILE A 156 11.77 8.89 -9.81
CA ILE A 156 11.20 10.12 -10.36
C ILE A 156 12.30 10.96 -11.01
N PHE A 157 13.44 11.17 -10.32
CA PHE A 157 14.58 11.91 -10.86
C PHE A 157 15.11 11.30 -12.15
N TYR A 158 15.25 9.98 -12.21
CA TYR A 158 15.69 9.29 -13.41
C TYR A 158 14.69 9.40 -14.57
N SER A 159 13.38 9.29 -14.29
CA SER A 159 12.33 9.37 -15.32
C SER A 159 12.02 10.78 -15.82
N MET A 160 12.57 11.83 -15.18
CA MET A 160 12.46 13.22 -15.67
C MET A 160 13.53 13.57 -16.70
N LYS A 161 14.57 12.72 -16.86
CA LYS A 161 15.67 12.90 -17.79
C LYS A 161 15.37 12.24 -19.13
#